data_AF-A0A0S9K8F6-F1
#
_entry.id   AF-A0A0S9K8F6-F1
#
_cell.length_a   1.000
_cell.length_b   1.000
_cell.length_c   1.000
_cell.angle_alpha   90.00
_cell.angle_beta   90.00
_cell.angle_gamma   90.00
#
_symmetry.space_group_name_H-M   'P 1'
#
loop_
_entity.id
_entity.type
_entity.pdbx_description
1 polymer ?
#
loop_
_entity_poly.entity_id
_entity_poly.type
_entity_poly.pdbx_seq_one_letter_code
_entity_poly.pdbx_strand_id
1 'polypeptide(L)'
;MSSKSKTPAATGNHQSGSGVFLEDDRSSAWAWLAGLITLVFVAVPISATLAFATNPRSQQLFAGRLSDATTFGYQSFWWIITLLLVSLPFLVGFGISKLSSRTLAVVASVVAVLVILAIVLGQLFIF
;
A
#
# COMPACT_ATOMS: atom_id res chain seq x y z
N MET A 1 32.05 -55.09 -43.43
CA MET A 1 31.31 -56.05 -42.57
C MET A 1 31.52 -55.58 -41.13
N SER A 2 30.56 -55.39 -40.24
CA SER A 2 29.13 -55.67 -40.21
C SER A 2 28.50 -54.73 -39.15
N SER A 3 27.28 -54.28 -39.42
CA SER A 3 26.43 -53.50 -38.53
C SER A 3 25.93 -54.35 -37.35
N LYS A 4 25.76 -53.77 -36.17
CA LYS A 4 24.75 -54.23 -35.19
C LYS A 4 24.09 -53.03 -34.51
N SER A 5 22.78 -52.97 -34.70
CA SER A 5 21.84 -51.99 -34.17
C SER A 5 21.10 -52.53 -32.93
N LYS A 6 20.39 -51.62 -32.24
CA LYS A 6 19.11 -51.76 -31.48
C LYS A 6 19.15 -51.67 -29.93
N THR A 7 18.97 -50.43 -29.45
CA THR A 7 18.00 -49.85 -28.46
C THR A 7 17.03 -50.79 -27.71
N PRO A 8 16.34 -50.38 -26.61
CA PRO A 8 16.68 -49.59 -25.39
C PRO A 8 16.37 -50.38 -24.08
N ALA A 9 16.73 -49.83 -22.90
CA ALA A 9 16.08 -50.20 -21.64
C ALA A 9 15.79 -48.94 -20.80
N ALA A 10 14.55 -48.87 -20.33
CA ALA A 10 13.93 -47.74 -19.67
C ALA A 10 14.09 -47.79 -18.14
N THR A 11 13.82 -46.61 -17.54
CA THR A 11 13.19 -46.40 -16.23
C THR A 11 14.11 -46.17 -15.03
N GLY A 12 14.18 -44.88 -14.67
CA GLY A 12 14.59 -44.38 -13.36
C GLY A 12 14.10 -42.94 -13.20
N ASN A 13 12.78 -42.76 -13.11
CA ASN A 13 12.16 -41.52 -12.61
C ASN A 13 12.65 -41.29 -11.18
N HIS A 14 13.12 -40.09 -10.83
CA HIS A 14 12.74 -39.39 -9.59
C HIS A 14 13.26 -37.95 -9.61
N GLN A 15 12.31 -37.02 -9.77
CA GLN A 15 12.24 -35.71 -9.12
C GLN A 15 13.50 -34.83 -9.09
N SER A 16 13.51 -33.81 -9.96
CA SER A 16 13.95 -32.46 -9.60
C SER A 16 13.18 -31.46 -10.45
N GLY A 17 11.85 -31.50 -10.31
CA GLY A 17 10.92 -30.55 -10.91
C GLY A 17 10.12 -29.88 -9.80
N SER A 18 10.77 -29.03 -9.00
CA SER A 18 10.10 -28.30 -7.91
C SER A 18 11.01 -27.23 -7.27
N GLY A 19 11.74 -26.46 -8.08
CA GLY A 19 12.64 -25.40 -7.56
C GLY A 19 12.49 -24.01 -8.17
N VAL A 20 11.72 -23.85 -9.25
CA VAL A 20 11.73 -22.58 -10.04
C VAL A 20 10.36 -21.89 -10.10
N PHE A 21 9.28 -22.54 -9.65
CA PHE A 21 7.91 -21.99 -9.74
C PHE A 21 7.24 -21.65 -8.40
N LEU A 22 7.92 -21.83 -7.25
CA LEU A 22 7.31 -21.60 -5.92
C LEU A 22 7.85 -20.38 -5.16
N GLU A 23 8.91 -19.76 -5.66
CA GLU A 23 9.55 -18.62 -4.99
C GLU A 23 8.77 -17.30 -5.26
N ASP A 24 8.25 -17.12 -6.48
CA ASP A 24 7.55 -15.89 -6.88
C ASP A 24 6.15 -15.75 -6.24
N ASP A 25 5.38 -16.84 -6.18
CA ASP A 25 3.98 -16.80 -5.70
C ASP A 25 3.89 -16.42 -4.22
N ARG A 26 4.79 -16.93 -3.37
CA ARG A 26 4.81 -16.60 -1.94
C ARG A 26 5.10 -15.13 -1.71
N SER A 27 6.06 -14.54 -2.42
CA SER A 27 6.42 -13.13 -2.26
C SER A 27 5.23 -12.19 -2.57
N SER A 28 4.41 -12.56 -3.56
CA SER A 28 3.21 -11.80 -3.93
C SER A 28 2.09 -11.94 -2.89
N ALA A 29 1.90 -13.14 -2.32
CA ALA A 29 0.90 -13.38 -1.28
C ALA A 29 1.23 -12.61 0.02
N TRP A 30 2.52 -12.55 0.40
CA TRP A 30 2.97 -11.77 1.55
C TRP A 30 2.80 -10.27 1.36
N ALA A 31 3.06 -9.77 0.15
CA ALA A 31 2.80 -8.39 -0.21
C ALA A 31 1.31 -8.04 -0.16
N TRP A 32 0.44 -8.92 -0.66
CA TRP A 32 -1.01 -8.72 -0.61
C TRP A 32 -1.52 -8.70 0.84
N LEU A 33 -1.03 -9.62 1.68
CA LEU A 33 -1.35 -9.65 3.11
C LEU A 33 -0.88 -8.38 3.83
N ALA A 34 0.33 -7.90 3.54
CA ALA A 34 0.85 -6.66 4.13
C ALA A 34 0.02 -5.43 3.72
N GLY A 35 -0.41 -5.37 2.46
CA GLY A 35 -1.35 -4.35 1.99
C GLY A 35 -2.71 -4.44 2.68
N LEU A 36 -3.24 -5.66 2.86
CA LEU A 36 -4.51 -5.88 3.57
C LEU A 36 -4.44 -5.45 5.04
N ILE A 37 -3.38 -5.83 5.75
CA ILE A 37 -3.17 -5.42 7.15
C ILE A 37 -3.09 -3.89 7.22
N THR A 38 -2.32 -3.27 6.32
CA THR A 38 -2.23 -1.80 6.22
C THR A 38 -3.61 -1.19 6.03
N LEU A 39 -4.42 -1.72 5.10
CA LEU A 39 -5.79 -1.27 4.85
C LEU A 39 -6.64 -1.32 6.11
N VAL A 40 -6.57 -2.40 6.90
CA VAL A 40 -7.30 -2.53 8.16
C VAL A 40 -6.91 -1.43 9.14
N PHE A 41 -5.61 -1.14 9.28
CA PHE A 41 -5.14 -0.07 10.17
C PHE A 41 -5.55 1.32 9.70
N VAL A 42 -5.59 1.57 8.38
CA VAL A 42 -5.98 2.87 7.83
C VAL A 42 -7.49 3.01 7.58
N ALA A 43 -8.27 1.95 7.76
CA ALA A 43 -9.72 1.98 7.50
C ALA A 43 -10.46 3.03 8.34
N VAL A 44 -10.11 3.13 9.63
CA VAL A 44 -10.70 4.12 10.56
C VAL A 44 -10.40 5.56 10.11
N PRO A 45 -9.13 5.95 9.89
CA PRO A 45 -8.84 7.30 9.40
C PRO A 45 -9.41 7.57 8.00
N ILE A 46 -9.45 6.58 7.09
CA ILE A 46 -10.14 6.73 5.79
C ILE A 46 -11.61 7.09 5.98
N SER A 47 -12.31 6.40 6.89
CA SER A 47 -13.73 6.67 7.16
C SER A 47 -13.93 8.10 7.66
N ALA A 48 -13.08 8.58 8.57
CA ALA A 48 -13.14 9.94 9.09
C ALA A 48 -12.87 10.98 7.99
N THR A 49 -11.81 10.81 7.20
CA THR A 49 -11.44 11.78 6.16
C THR A 49 -12.48 11.83 5.05
N LEU A 50 -13.06 10.68 4.69
CA LEU A 50 -14.15 10.60 3.72
C LEU A 50 -15.42 11.29 4.23
N ALA A 51 -15.75 11.14 5.52
CA ALA A 51 -16.87 11.84 6.14
C ALA A 51 -16.69 13.36 6.10
N PHE A 52 -15.49 13.86 6.41
CA PHE A 52 -15.17 15.29 6.33
C PHE A 52 -15.16 15.82 4.88
N ALA A 53 -14.62 15.04 3.94
CA ALA A 53 -14.57 15.40 2.52
C ALA A 53 -15.97 15.53 1.89
N THR A 54 -16.91 14.67 2.30
CA THR A 54 -18.27 14.63 1.75
C THR A 54 -19.25 15.57 2.48
N ASN A 55 -18.95 15.96 3.72
CA ASN A 55 -19.82 16.81 4.53
C ASN A 55 -19.13 18.13 4.88
N PRO A 56 -19.23 19.18 4.03
CA PRO A 56 -18.57 20.47 4.28
C PRO A 56 -19.05 21.16 5.57
N ARG A 57 -20.27 20.85 6.03
CA ARG A 57 -20.80 21.39 7.29
C ARG A 57 -20.02 20.94 8.53
N SER A 58 -19.25 19.85 8.42
CA SER A 58 -18.36 19.38 9.50
C SER A 58 -17.21 20.35 9.79
N GLN A 59 -16.96 21.35 8.94
CA GLN A 59 -16.08 22.48 9.21
C GLN A 59 -16.43 23.22 10.52
N GLN A 60 -17.68 23.18 10.96
CA GLN A 60 -18.13 23.75 12.24
C GLN A 60 -17.57 23.03 13.47
N LEU A 61 -17.17 21.77 13.33
CA LEU A 61 -16.57 20.98 14.42
C LEU A 61 -15.17 21.47 14.82
N PHE A 62 -14.57 22.34 13.99
CA PHE A 62 -13.24 22.92 14.18
C PHE A 62 -13.28 24.29 14.88
N ALA A 63 -14.34 24.57 15.65
CA ALA A 63 -14.45 25.71 16.56
C ALA A 63 -14.09 27.08 15.93
N GLY A 64 -14.42 27.29 14.66
CA GLY A 64 -14.11 28.53 13.94
C GLY A 64 -12.67 28.69 13.46
N ARG A 65 -11.76 27.75 13.74
CA ARG A 65 -10.37 27.75 13.21
C ARG A 65 -10.32 27.72 11.68
N LEU A 66 -11.35 27.12 11.11
CA LEU A 66 -11.54 27.01 9.67
C LEU A 66 -12.61 27.98 9.18
N SER A 67 -13.11 28.96 9.95
CA SER A 67 -14.18 29.86 9.49
C SER A 67 -13.82 30.63 8.23
N ASP A 68 -12.53 30.93 8.07
CA ASP A 68 -11.98 31.69 6.94
C ASP A 68 -11.59 30.78 5.77
N ALA A 69 -11.52 29.46 6.00
CA ALA A 69 -11.27 28.50 4.95
C ALA A 69 -12.50 28.38 4.04
N THR A 70 -12.28 28.52 2.73
CA THR A 70 -13.35 28.31 1.77
C THR A 70 -13.84 26.86 1.84
N THR A 71 -15.14 26.66 1.67
CA THR A 71 -15.76 25.32 1.66
C THR A 71 -15.04 24.37 0.69
N PHE A 72 -14.63 24.91 -0.46
CA PHE A 72 -13.88 24.17 -1.46
C PHE A 72 -12.49 23.75 -0.95
N GLY A 73 -11.75 24.66 -0.30
CA GLY A 73 -10.45 24.36 0.31
C GLY A 73 -10.53 23.29 1.39
N TYR A 74 -11.56 23.35 2.24
CA TYR A 74 -11.84 22.34 3.25
C TYR A 74 -12.07 20.96 2.62
N GLN A 75 -12.98 20.85 1.65
CA GLN A 75 -13.29 19.58 1.00
C GLN A 75 -12.10 19.00 0.23
N SER A 76 -11.40 19.84 -0.53
CA SER A 76 -10.25 19.40 -1.34
C SER A 76 -9.11 18.89 -0.47
N PHE A 77 -8.85 19.52 0.69
CA PHE A 77 -7.91 19.00 1.68
C PHE A 77 -8.25 17.57 2.12
N TRP A 78 -9.49 17.33 2.55
CA TRP A 78 -9.89 16.00 3.03
C TRP A 78 -9.93 14.94 1.92
N TRP A 79 -10.25 15.33 0.68
CA TRP A 79 -10.13 14.44 -0.48
C TRP A 79 -8.68 14.03 -0.73
N ILE A 80 -7.74 14.98 -0.64
CA ILE A 80 -6.30 14.68 -0.78
C ILE A 80 -5.85 13.70 0.30
N ILE A 81 -6.22 13.92 1.56
CA ILE A 81 -5.88 13.00 2.66
C ILE A 81 -6.51 11.62 2.44
N THR A 82 -7.77 11.57 2.01
CA THR A 82 -8.45 10.30 1.72
C THR A 82 -7.73 9.53 0.62
N LEU A 83 -7.37 10.18 -0.49
CA LEU A 83 -6.64 9.55 -1.58
C LEU A 83 -5.27 9.06 -1.11
N LEU A 84 -4.55 9.85 -0.31
CA LEU A 84 -3.27 9.45 0.29
C LEU A 84 -3.42 8.18 1.13
N LEU A 85 -4.41 8.13 2.02
CA LEU A 85 -4.66 6.97 2.87
C LEU A 85 -5.08 5.73 2.08
N VAL A 86 -5.93 5.90 1.07
CA VAL A 86 -6.34 4.80 0.17
C VAL A 86 -5.14 4.27 -0.65
N SER A 87 -4.15 5.12 -0.93
CA SER A 87 -2.93 4.73 -1.66
C SER A 87 -1.97 3.87 -0.82
N LEU A 88 -1.93 4.07 0.50
CA LEU A 88 -1.00 3.38 1.41
C LEU A 88 -0.99 1.86 1.31
N PRO A 89 -2.13 1.13 1.35
CA PRO A 89 -2.12 -0.34 1.28
C PRO A 89 -1.49 -0.86 -0.02
N PHE A 90 -1.68 -0.17 -1.14
CA PHE A 90 -1.05 -0.51 -2.41
C PHE A 90 0.44 -0.20 -2.38
N LEU A 91 0.83 0.94 -1.81
CA LEU A 91 2.23 1.34 -1.69
C LEU A 91 3.03 0.38 -0.81
N VAL A 92 2.44 -0.07 0.30
CA VAL A 92 3.05 -1.05 1.20
C VAL A 92 3.10 -2.43 0.53
N GLY A 93 2.01 -2.90 -0.06
CA GLY A 93 1.99 -4.20 -0.74
C GLY A 93 2.97 -4.26 -1.91
N PHE A 94 2.92 -3.28 -2.82
CA PHE A 94 3.87 -3.19 -3.94
C PHE A 94 5.31 -3.03 -3.45
N GLY A 95 5.53 -2.14 -2.47
CA GLY A 95 6.85 -1.87 -1.92
C GLY A 95 7.54 -3.10 -1.35
N ILE A 96 6.81 -3.96 -0.64
CA ILE A 96 7.36 -5.20 -0.09
C ILE A 96 7.68 -6.23 -1.17
N SER A 97 6.87 -6.32 -2.24
CA SER A 97 7.08 -7.31 -3.32
C SER A 97 8.21 -6.97 -4.30
N LYS A 98 8.53 -5.68 -4.49
CA LYS A 98 9.32 -5.25 -5.66
C LYS A 98 10.45 -4.27 -5.34
N LEU A 99 10.54 -3.71 -4.14
CA LEU A 99 11.56 -2.70 -3.81
C LEU A 99 12.67 -3.25 -2.92
N SER A 100 13.90 -2.78 -3.19
CA SER A 100 15.03 -2.91 -2.27
C SER A 100 14.67 -2.30 -0.91
N SER A 101 15.13 -2.90 0.19
CA SER A 101 14.90 -2.40 1.56
C SER A 101 15.33 -0.93 1.73
N ARG A 102 16.33 -0.49 0.98
CA ARG A 102 16.75 0.93 0.93
C ARG A 102 15.68 1.82 0.32
N THR A 103 15.11 1.42 -0.81
CA THR A 103 14.04 2.19 -1.49
C THR A 103 12.77 2.21 -0.65
N LEU A 104 12.42 1.10 -0.01
CA LEU A 104 11.28 1.02 0.90
C LEU A 104 11.45 1.98 2.09
N ALA A 105 12.66 2.04 2.68
CA ALA A 105 12.97 2.99 3.74
C ALA A 105 12.83 4.45 3.30
N VAL A 106 13.31 4.80 2.10
CA VAL A 106 13.17 6.17 1.56
C VAL A 106 11.70 6.54 1.34
N VAL A 107 10.92 5.65 0.72
CA VAL A 107 9.48 5.89 0.49
C VAL A 107 8.74 6.02 1.82
N ALA A 108 9.00 5.13 2.78
CA ALA A 108 8.42 5.21 4.12
C ALA A 108 8.79 6.52 4.82
N SER A 109 10.02 7.01 4.64
CA SER A 109 10.48 8.28 5.20
C SER A 109 9.72 9.48 4.61
N VAL A 110 9.53 9.51 3.29
CA VAL A 110 8.76 10.56 2.60
C VAL A 110 7.30 10.55 3.04
N VAL A 111 6.70 9.37 3.14
CA VAL A 111 5.33 9.20 3.66
C VAL A 111 5.24 9.67 5.11
N ALA A 112 6.20 9.31 5.97
CA ALA A 112 6.23 9.76 7.36
C ALA A 112 6.32 11.29 7.45
N VAL A 113 7.14 11.93 6.62
CA VAL A 113 7.21 13.39 6.53
C VAL A 113 5.87 13.98 6.09
N LEU A 114 5.21 13.41 5.07
CA LEU A 114 3.89 13.87 4.63
C LEU A 114 2.82 13.71 5.73
N VAL A 115 2.84 12.60 6.48
CA VAL A 115 1.94 12.38 7.61
C VAL A 115 2.21 13.39 8.72
N ILE A 116 3.47 13.61 9.07
CA ILE A 116 3.85 14.64 10.07
C ILE A 116 3.38 16.01 9.59
N LEU A 117 3.60 16.36 8.33
CA LEU A 117 3.16 17.63 7.77
C LEU A 117 1.63 17.74 7.83
N ALA A 118 0.90 16.69 7.46
CA ALA A 118 -0.56 16.64 7.56
C ALA A 118 -1.05 16.75 9.02
N ILE A 119 -0.36 16.13 9.98
CA ILE A 119 -0.64 16.28 11.42
C ILE A 119 -0.38 17.70 11.87
N VAL A 120 0.74 18.32 11.47
CA VAL A 120 1.10 19.70 11.82
C VAL A 120 0.11 20.69 11.22
N LEU A 121 -0.25 20.54 9.95
CA LEU A 121 -1.34 21.31 9.34
C LEU A 121 -2.65 21.07 10.10
N GLY A 122 -2.97 19.81 10.39
CA GLY A 122 -4.13 19.44 11.20
C GLY A 122 -4.13 20.16 12.55
N GLN A 123 -3.00 20.20 13.26
CA GLN A 123 -2.88 20.90 14.53
C GLN A 123 -3.00 22.41 14.38
N LEU A 124 -2.41 23.02 13.36
CA LEU A 124 -2.56 24.46 13.07
C LEU A 124 -4.02 24.86 12.82
N PHE A 125 -4.85 23.93 12.32
CA PHE A 125 -6.27 24.17 12.03
C PHE A 125 -7.23 23.57 13.06
N ILE A 126 -6.76 22.75 14.01
CA ILE A 126 -7.58 22.10 15.06
C ILE A 126 -7.30 22.72 16.45
N PHE A 127 -6.11 23.26 16.71
CA PHE A 127 -5.67 23.84 17.99
C PHE A 127 -5.13 25.25 17.87
#